data_AF-Q07VX7-F1
#
_entry.id   AF-Q07VX7-F1
#
_cell.length_a   1.000
_cell.length_b   1.000
_cell.length_c   1.000
_cell.angle_alpha   90.00
_cell.angle_beta   90.00
_cell.angle_gamma   90.00
#
_symmetry.space_group_name_H-M   'P 1'
#
loop_
_entity.id
_entity.type
_entity.pdbx_description
1 polymer ?
#
loop_
_entity_poly.entity_id
_entity_poly.type
_entity_poly.pdbx_seq_one_letter_code
_entity_poly.pdbx_strand_id
1 'polypeptide(L)'
;MPDSNSLQYTLTISIDHPNLNITIYNGYGDVIAVMVDDLIDSKNKSVQHFLIRDSHVSLKLSKGIYQIDGELGGQTESILVRLNNDTRVCAPKPKVYSAVPLAKAVTSKDYYADAAFQLSRATLSLDHKMPNLLFFIRTISAELAQDINIHLRILKENGDIVFNSEIHNVLKDDEKGWFGVSLSLDSGGYLVEINESTRQRRAIPIWLTSYFQTQIFGLFTNGKIDYNSLRLLMAPKHSGFNPEDPSLAATEIMTTSLLAGSRNLTGAAMREALSGKFENPIVGLFAAHNLLRRNKLDENLLDIVINNLSMMLENSPDVIALKVMQKTRMKTSIDDISLSFPPTLQASYLGIIEADSKSENVVEANSLLERIGICICTDTPFVTWDLSLNNASEKSMEWIKQRVVTSLSTFAMPQDELTSKIGEMSKSMGITQNLLKSAVLDVLSESGQQINDKSPFEFISLHFPKADDVRWKSLGVIDMNLSADKAYQVISKKLYSND
;
A
#
# COMPACT_ATOMS: atom_id res chain seq x y z
N MET A 1 2.92 -34.79 35.99
CA MET A 1 2.60 -35.96 35.15
C MET A 1 1.15 -35.83 34.74
N PRO A 2 0.80 -35.85 33.44
CA PRO A 2 -0.60 -35.86 33.04
C PRO A 2 -1.23 -37.17 33.51
N ASP A 3 -2.33 -37.09 34.26
CA ASP A 3 -3.14 -38.26 34.62
C ASP A 3 -3.54 -38.96 33.33
N SER A 4 -3.05 -40.18 33.11
CA SER A 4 -3.23 -40.97 31.89
C SER A 4 -4.68 -41.45 31.65
N ASN A 5 -5.66 -40.86 32.35
CA ASN A 5 -7.08 -41.20 32.31
C ASN A 5 -8.00 -39.97 32.17
N SER A 6 -7.51 -38.81 31.71
CA SER A 6 -8.43 -37.70 31.42
C SER A 6 -9.40 -38.09 30.30
N LEU A 7 -10.70 -37.99 30.57
CA LEU A 7 -11.74 -38.18 29.56
C LEU A 7 -11.48 -37.23 28.38
N GLN A 8 -11.33 -37.80 27.19
CA GLN A 8 -11.21 -37.07 25.94
C GLN A 8 -12.55 -37.02 25.22
N TYR A 9 -12.85 -35.85 24.64
CA TYR A 9 -14.03 -35.60 23.82
C TYR A 9 -13.61 -35.12 22.44
N THR A 10 -14.45 -35.37 21.45
CA THR A 10 -14.22 -34.95 20.07
C THR A 10 -14.85 -33.58 19.83
N LEU A 11 -14.03 -32.59 19.47
CA LEU A 11 -14.47 -31.31 18.95
C LEU A 11 -14.41 -31.37 17.41
N THR A 12 -15.56 -31.31 16.74
CA THR A 12 -15.64 -31.19 15.28
C THR A 12 -15.98 -29.76 14.87
N ILE A 13 -15.15 -29.15 14.04
CA ILE A 13 -15.33 -27.79 13.53
C ILE A 13 -15.66 -27.87 12.03
N SER A 14 -16.79 -27.32 11.62
CA SER A 14 -17.18 -27.20 10.21
C SER A 14 -16.63 -25.90 9.61
N ILE A 15 -16.01 -25.98 8.44
CA ILE A 15 -15.40 -24.88 7.71
C ILE A 15 -16.19 -24.66 6.42
N ASP A 16 -16.75 -23.47 6.26
CA ASP A 16 -17.58 -23.10 5.10
C ASP A 16 -16.87 -22.13 4.13
N HIS A 17 -15.59 -21.81 4.40
CA HIS A 17 -14.82 -20.87 3.60
C HIS A 17 -13.38 -21.39 3.38
N PRO A 18 -12.91 -21.47 2.12
CA PRO A 18 -11.61 -22.09 1.81
C PRO A 18 -10.42 -21.31 2.39
N ASN A 19 -10.53 -19.99 2.49
CA ASN A 19 -9.45 -19.12 2.98
C ASN A 19 -9.56 -18.76 4.48
N LEU A 20 -10.39 -19.47 5.26
CA LEU A 20 -10.54 -19.21 6.69
C LEU A 20 -9.42 -19.91 7.47
N ASN A 21 -8.59 -19.13 8.16
CA ASN A 21 -7.61 -19.68 9.10
C ASN A 21 -8.31 -19.91 10.45
N ILE A 22 -7.97 -21.00 11.13
CA ILE A 22 -8.56 -21.31 12.44
C ILE A 22 -7.44 -21.50 13.45
N THR A 23 -7.52 -20.79 14.57
CA THR A 23 -6.63 -20.98 15.71
C THR A 23 -7.45 -21.40 16.91
N ILE A 24 -7.00 -22.44 17.61
CA ILE A 24 -7.70 -22.96 18.78
C ILE A 24 -6.81 -22.78 19.99
N TYR A 25 -7.39 -22.21 21.04
CA TYR A 25 -6.75 -21.97 22.32
C TYR A 25 -7.43 -22.77 23.41
N ASN A 26 -6.65 -23.25 24.38
CA ASN A 26 -7.20 -23.84 25.61
C ASN A 26 -7.69 -22.73 26.57
N GLY A 27 -8.28 -23.13 27.70
CA GLY A 27 -8.77 -22.20 28.73
C GLY A 27 -7.68 -21.39 29.45
N TYR A 28 -6.40 -21.63 29.15
CA TYR A 28 -5.25 -20.86 29.64
C TYR A 28 -4.71 -19.87 28.59
N GLY A 29 -5.28 -19.86 27.38
CA GLY A 29 -4.81 -19.02 26.28
C GLY A 29 -3.66 -19.63 25.47
N ASP A 30 -3.27 -20.89 25.71
CA ASP A 30 -2.25 -21.54 24.90
C ASP A 30 -2.84 -22.03 23.57
N VAL A 31 -2.13 -21.80 22.48
CA VAL A 31 -2.44 -22.35 21.16
C VAL A 31 -2.23 -23.87 21.17
N ILE A 32 -3.31 -24.63 20.94
CA ILE A 32 -3.27 -26.10 20.90
C ILE A 32 -3.30 -26.65 19.47
N ALA A 33 -3.92 -25.90 18.56
CA ALA A 33 -4.01 -26.25 17.16
C ALA A 33 -4.08 -24.97 16.33
N VAL A 34 -3.38 -24.99 15.20
CA VAL A 34 -3.51 -23.95 14.17
C VAL A 34 -3.82 -24.65 12.87
N MET A 35 -4.76 -24.09 12.15
CA MET A 35 -5.16 -24.50 10.82
C MET A 35 -4.70 -23.43 9.86
N VAL A 36 -3.57 -23.69 9.22
CA VAL A 36 -3.04 -22.87 8.14
C VAL A 36 -2.83 -23.78 6.94
N ASP A 37 -3.13 -23.26 5.77
CA ASP A 37 -3.12 -23.97 4.48
C ASP A 37 -1.77 -24.59 4.09
N ASP A 38 -0.68 -24.08 4.66
CA ASP A 38 0.64 -24.69 4.56
C ASP A 38 1.20 -24.85 5.97
N LEU A 39 1.79 -26.03 6.24
CA LEU A 39 2.60 -26.32 7.44
C LEU A 39 3.74 -25.30 7.54
N ILE A 40 3.47 -24.15 8.16
CA ILE A 40 4.53 -23.31 8.70
C ILE A 40 5.20 -24.16 9.76
N ASP A 41 6.50 -24.40 9.57
CA ASP A 41 7.41 -25.14 10.44
C ASP A 41 7.35 -24.60 11.88
N SER A 42 6.31 -25.01 12.59
CA SER A 42 6.07 -24.63 13.96
C SER A 42 6.97 -25.57 14.76
N LYS A 43 8.07 -25.00 15.27
CA LYS A 43 9.02 -25.66 16.16
C LYS A 43 8.38 -26.18 17.46
N ASN A 44 7.07 -25.95 17.65
CA ASN A 44 6.35 -26.35 18.84
C ASN A 44 5.67 -27.71 18.61
N LYS A 45 6.35 -28.79 19.04
CA LYS A 45 5.87 -30.17 18.93
C LYS A 45 4.51 -30.44 19.61
N SER A 46 4.01 -29.51 20.44
CA SER A 46 2.72 -29.62 21.11
C SER A 46 1.54 -29.13 20.27
N VAL A 47 1.78 -28.44 19.16
CA VAL A 47 0.71 -27.92 18.29
C VAL A 47 0.34 -28.99 17.28
N GLN A 48 -0.91 -29.43 17.29
CA GLN A 48 -1.41 -30.35 16.27
C GLN A 48 -1.73 -29.57 14.99
N HIS A 49 -1.11 -29.98 13.87
CA HIS A 49 -1.35 -29.43 12.53
C HIS A 49 -2.20 -30.39 11.73
N PHE A 50 -3.18 -29.87 10.99
CA PHE A 50 -4.08 -30.67 10.17
C PHE A 50 -4.21 -30.07 8.78
N LEU A 51 -4.17 -30.93 7.76
CA LEU A 51 -4.49 -30.56 6.38
C LEU A 51 -6.02 -30.57 6.22
N ILE A 52 -6.56 -29.50 5.66
CA ILE A 52 -7.96 -29.43 5.23
C ILE A 52 -8.12 -30.37 4.04
N ARG A 53 -8.59 -31.58 4.27
CA ARG A 53 -9.04 -32.48 3.19
C ARG A 53 -10.55 -32.51 3.04
N ASP A 54 -11.26 -32.16 4.11
CA ASP A 54 -12.71 -32.13 4.20
C ASP A 54 -13.12 -30.82 4.87
N SER A 55 -14.33 -30.32 4.60
CA SER A 55 -14.94 -29.13 5.23
C SER A 55 -15.20 -29.28 6.74
N HIS A 56 -14.51 -30.22 7.40
CA HIS A 56 -14.62 -30.54 8.81
C HIS A 56 -13.26 -30.95 9.39
N VAL A 57 -13.06 -30.59 10.65
CA VAL A 57 -11.83 -30.89 11.40
C VAL A 57 -12.23 -31.46 12.73
N SER A 58 -11.66 -32.61 13.12
CA SER A 58 -12.00 -33.27 14.38
C SER A 58 -10.79 -33.43 15.27
N LEU A 59 -10.91 -32.96 16.51
CA LEU A 59 -9.84 -32.97 17.51
C LEU A 59 -10.28 -33.72 18.75
N LYS A 60 -9.44 -34.61 19.28
CA LYS A 60 -9.66 -35.22 20.59
C LYS A 60 -8.98 -34.39 21.66
N LEU A 61 -9.77 -33.71 22.47
CA LEU A 61 -9.33 -32.77 23.49
C LEU A 61 -9.84 -33.19 24.86
N SER A 62 -9.15 -32.78 25.93
CA SER A 62 -9.63 -33.01 27.29
C SER A 62 -10.88 -32.18 27.58
N LYS A 63 -11.64 -32.54 28.62
CA LYS A 63 -12.72 -31.68 29.13
C LYS A 63 -12.19 -30.28 29.44
N GLY A 64 -12.84 -29.24 28.92
CA GLY A 64 -12.34 -27.87 29.11
C GLY A 64 -13.18 -26.79 28.44
N ILE A 65 -12.70 -25.56 28.50
CA ILE A 65 -13.19 -24.44 27.68
C ILE A 65 -12.11 -24.16 26.64
N TYR A 66 -12.55 -23.97 25.41
CA TYR A 66 -11.70 -23.69 24.27
C TYR A 66 -12.19 -22.43 23.58
N GLN A 67 -11.26 -21.57 23.16
CA GLN A 67 -11.56 -20.47 22.26
C GLN A 67 -11.18 -20.91 20.85
N ILE A 68 -12.10 -20.70 19.91
CA ILE A 68 -11.85 -20.92 18.49
C ILE A 68 -11.89 -19.55 17.85
N ASP A 69 -10.77 -19.17 17.24
CA ASP A 69 -10.64 -17.95 16.45
C ASP A 69 -10.67 -18.34 14.98
N GLY A 70 -11.51 -17.66 14.22
CA GLY A 70 -11.55 -17.72 12.78
C GLY A 70 -11.03 -16.41 12.23
N GLU A 71 -10.00 -16.48 11.41
CA GLU A 71 -9.36 -15.33 10.81
C GLU A 71 -9.57 -15.34 9.29
N LEU A 72 -10.10 -14.25 8.78
CA LEU A 72 -10.36 -14.05 7.36
C LEU A 72 -10.01 -12.61 6.99
N GLY A 73 -9.08 -12.41 6.06
CA GLY A 73 -8.74 -11.06 5.62
C GLY A 73 -8.01 -10.24 6.68
N GLY A 74 -7.34 -10.86 7.66
CA GLY A 74 -6.79 -10.19 8.84
C GLY A 74 -7.82 -9.76 9.89
N GLN A 75 -9.11 -10.03 9.66
CA GLN A 75 -10.15 -9.86 10.66
C GLN A 75 -10.30 -11.15 11.45
N THR A 76 -10.62 -11.06 12.75
CA THR A 76 -10.78 -12.23 13.63
C THR A 76 -12.16 -12.19 14.28
N GLU A 77 -12.81 -13.35 14.33
CA GLU A 77 -14.03 -13.58 15.09
C GLU A 77 -13.83 -14.82 15.96
N SER A 78 -14.32 -14.76 17.20
CA SER A 78 -14.03 -15.78 18.21
C SER A 78 -15.32 -16.35 18.79
N ILE A 79 -15.32 -17.66 19.04
CA ILE A 79 -16.36 -18.34 19.83
C ILE A 79 -15.72 -19.11 20.98
N LEU A 80 -16.42 -19.16 22.11
CA LEU A 80 -16.06 -19.99 23.26
C LEU A 80 -16.86 -21.28 23.25
N VAL A 81 -16.15 -22.41 23.30
CA VAL A 81 -16.74 -23.75 23.30
C VAL A 81 -16.39 -24.45 24.61
N ARG A 82 -17.42 -24.80 25.38
CA ARG A 82 -17.26 -25.66 26.55
C ARG A 82 -17.37 -27.12 26.13
N LEU A 83 -16.25 -27.83 26.13
CA LEU A 83 -16.17 -29.23 25.73
C LEU A 83 -16.36 -30.14 26.95
N ASN A 84 -17.56 -30.70 27.10
CA ASN A 84 -17.94 -31.67 28.14
C ASN A 84 -18.56 -32.96 27.58
N ASN A 85 -18.71 -33.03 26.26
CA ASN A 85 -19.15 -34.15 25.44
C ASN A 85 -18.60 -33.93 24.02
N ASP A 86 -18.79 -34.90 23.13
CA ASP A 86 -18.50 -34.70 21.71
C ASP A 86 -19.36 -33.53 21.18
N THR A 87 -18.69 -32.51 20.64
CA THR A 87 -19.31 -31.23 20.28
C THR A 87 -18.99 -30.91 18.83
N ARG A 88 -20.01 -30.43 18.10
CA ARG A 88 -19.83 -29.88 16.74
C ARG A 88 -20.15 -28.40 16.73
N VAL A 89 -19.29 -27.61 16.09
CA VAL A 89 -19.46 -26.15 15.92
C VAL A 89 -19.12 -25.73 14.50
N CYS A 90 -19.70 -24.62 14.05
CA CYS A 90 -19.20 -23.94 12.86
C CYS A 90 -18.02 -23.05 13.25
N ALA A 91 -17.00 -23.00 12.40
CA ALA A 91 -15.92 -22.05 12.57
C ALA A 91 -16.50 -20.61 12.59
N PRO A 92 -16.09 -19.75 13.54
CA PRO A 92 -16.49 -18.36 13.49
C PRO A 92 -15.90 -17.73 12.24
N LYS A 93 -16.69 -16.89 11.56
CA LYS A 93 -16.31 -16.30 10.28
C LYS A 93 -16.45 -14.79 10.36
N PRO A 94 -15.34 -14.05 10.39
CA PRO A 94 -15.38 -12.59 10.41
C PRO A 94 -16.23 -12.03 9.30
N LYS A 95 -16.99 -10.99 9.64
CA LYS A 95 -17.77 -10.19 8.69
C LYS A 95 -16.81 -9.40 7.79
N VAL A 96 -16.81 -9.66 6.49
CA VAL A 96 -16.01 -8.87 5.54
C VAL A 96 -16.70 -7.53 5.28
N TYR A 97 -16.08 -6.45 5.73
CA TYR A 97 -16.45 -5.07 5.42
C TYR A 97 -15.65 -4.60 4.20
N SER A 98 -16.34 -4.16 3.15
CA SER A 98 -15.69 -3.73 1.90
C SER A 98 -16.37 -2.51 1.31
N ALA A 99 -15.59 -1.59 0.74
CA ALA A 99 -16.14 -0.52 -0.10
C ALA A 99 -16.78 -1.07 -1.38
N VAL A 100 -16.29 -2.21 -1.87
CA VAL A 100 -16.81 -2.88 -3.07
C VAL A 100 -18.20 -3.44 -2.77
N PRO A 101 -19.24 -3.11 -3.55
CA PRO A 101 -20.60 -3.59 -3.29
C PRO A 101 -20.78 -5.03 -3.78
N LEU A 102 -20.15 -5.99 -3.10
CA LEU A 102 -20.23 -7.43 -3.39
C LEU A 102 -21.51 -8.04 -2.82
N ALA A 103 -22.17 -8.95 -3.53
CA ALA A 103 -23.46 -9.52 -3.12
C ALA A 103 -23.50 -10.17 -1.72
N LYS A 104 -22.35 -10.66 -1.23
CA LYS A 104 -22.22 -11.33 0.08
C LYS A 104 -21.51 -10.48 1.14
N ALA A 105 -21.11 -9.25 0.82
CA ALA A 105 -20.47 -8.38 1.80
C ALA A 105 -21.53 -7.77 2.75
N VAL A 106 -21.20 -7.66 4.03
CA VAL A 106 -22.14 -7.20 5.07
C VAL A 106 -22.66 -5.79 4.80
N THR A 107 -21.81 -4.94 4.22
CA THR A 107 -22.09 -3.55 3.88
C THR A 107 -22.65 -3.36 2.48
N SER A 108 -22.80 -4.43 1.71
CA SER A 108 -23.37 -4.33 0.37
C SER A 108 -24.88 -4.47 0.43
N LYS A 109 -25.53 -3.68 -0.40
CA LYS A 109 -26.96 -3.71 -0.65
C LYS A 109 -27.17 -3.72 -2.15
N ASP A 110 -28.23 -4.37 -2.60
CA ASP A 110 -28.52 -4.55 -4.02
C ASP A 110 -28.47 -3.21 -4.79
N TYR A 111 -28.97 -2.14 -4.18
CA TYR A 111 -28.97 -0.82 -4.82
C TYR A 111 -27.58 -0.21 -5.05
N TYR A 112 -26.55 -0.54 -4.25
CA TYR A 112 -25.17 -0.14 -4.55
C TYR A 112 -24.56 -1.04 -5.62
N ALA A 113 -24.82 -2.35 -5.53
CA ALA A 113 -24.32 -3.36 -6.44
C ALA A 113 -24.84 -3.11 -7.87
N ASP A 114 -26.14 -2.87 -7.99
CA ASP A 114 -26.82 -2.55 -9.25
C ASP A 114 -26.33 -1.23 -9.85
N ALA A 115 -26.17 -0.18 -9.02
CA ALA A 115 -25.67 1.12 -9.48
C ALA A 115 -24.25 1.00 -10.02
N ALA A 116 -23.34 0.36 -9.28
CA ALA A 116 -21.97 0.12 -9.73
C ALA A 116 -21.92 -0.77 -10.99
N PHE A 117 -22.72 -1.82 -11.04
CA PHE A 117 -22.84 -2.72 -12.20
C PHE A 117 -23.27 -1.96 -13.45
N GLN A 118 -24.37 -1.21 -13.37
CA GLN A 118 -24.91 -0.42 -14.49
C GLN A 118 -23.93 0.66 -14.93
N LEU A 119 -23.37 1.42 -13.99
CA LEU A 119 -22.42 2.49 -14.28
C LEU A 119 -21.15 1.97 -14.95
N SER A 120 -20.62 0.83 -14.48
CA SER A 120 -19.43 0.20 -15.08
C SER A 120 -19.64 -0.25 -16.53
N ARG A 121 -20.89 -0.40 -16.97
CA ARG A 121 -21.26 -0.84 -18.31
C ARG A 121 -21.72 0.28 -19.23
N ALA A 122 -22.10 1.43 -18.69
CA ALA A 122 -22.62 2.55 -19.47
C ALA A 122 -21.61 3.06 -20.52
N THR A 123 -20.33 3.11 -20.18
CA THR A 123 -19.23 3.57 -21.03
C THR A 123 -18.74 2.53 -22.05
N LEU A 124 -19.14 1.26 -21.94
CA LEU A 124 -18.71 0.21 -22.87
C LEU A 124 -19.24 0.39 -24.30
N SER A 125 -20.17 1.32 -24.50
CA SER A 125 -20.95 1.48 -25.73
C SER A 125 -20.37 2.46 -26.76
N LEU A 126 -19.42 3.34 -26.40
CA LEU A 126 -19.03 4.47 -27.25
C LEU A 126 -17.73 4.28 -28.03
N ASP A 127 -16.73 3.59 -27.47
CA ASP A 127 -15.50 3.22 -28.19
C ASP A 127 -14.88 1.96 -27.58
N HIS A 128 -15.00 0.83 -28.30
CA HIS A 128 -14.48 -0.46 -27.84
C HIS A 128 -12.95 -0.51 -27.72
N LYS A 129 -12.21 0.53 -28.15
CA LYS A 129 -10.74 0.57 -28.11
C LYS A 129 -10.16 1.28 -26.90
N MET A 130 -10.91 2.16 -26.24
CA MET A 130 -10.40 2.92 -25.09
C MET A 130 -10.53 2.15 -23.76
N PRO A 131 -9.49 2.10 -22.90
CA PRO A 131 -9.62 1.72 -21.50
C PRO A 131 -10.77 2.43 -20.78
N ASN A 132 -11.26 1.83 -19.69
CA ASN A 132 -12.32 2.43 -18.89
C ASN A 132 -11.89 2.60 -17.43
N LEU A 133 -12.31 3.72 -16.84
CA LEU A 133 -12.24 3.99 -15.41
C LEU A 133 -13.66 3.95 -14.85
N LEU A 134 -13.84 3.27 -13.72
CA LEU A 134 -14.99 3.40 -12.83
C LEU A 134 -14.49 4.00 -11.52
N PHE A 135 -15.13 5.06 -11.05
CA PHE A 135 -14.91 5.61 -9.72
C PHE A 135 -16.26 5.64 -9.00
N PHE A 136 -16.36 4.97 -7.86
CA PHE A 136 -17.61 4.77 -7.14
C PHE A 136 -17.41 4.93 -5.64
N ILE A 137 -18.06 5.93 -5.05
CA ILE A 137 -18.02 6.22 -3.62
C ILE A 137 -19.42 6.02 -3.05
N ARG A 138 -19.51 5.39 -1.88
CA ARG A 138 -20.78 5.15 -1.22
C ARG A 138 -20.70 5.29 0.29
N THR A 139 -21.82 5.58 0.92
CA THR A 139 -21.96 5.44 2.37
C THR A 139 -22.07 3.97 2.77
N ILE A 140 -22.02 3.69 4.08
CA ILE A 140 -22.10 2.33 4.61
C ILE A 140 -23.47 1.71 4.30
N SER A 141 -24.54 2.50 4.44
CA SER A 141 -25.91 2.12 4.14
C SER A 141 -26.79 3.36 3.90
N ALA A 142 -27.98 3.17 3.32
CA ALA A 142 -28.92 4.26 3.05
C ALA A 142 -29.41 4.94 4.33
N GLU A 143 -29.49 4.22 5.45
CA GLU A 143 -29.85 4.80 6.75
C GLU A 143 -28.77 5.76 7.29
N LEU A 144 -27.54 5.60 6.81
CA LEU A 144 -26.38 6.45 7.10
C LEU A 144 -26.00 7.31 5.89
N ALA A 145 -26.92 7.47 4.92
CA ALA A 145 -26.71 8.29 3.74
C ALA A 145 -26.38 9.73 4.17
N GLN A 146 -25.38 10.29 3.50
CA GLN A 146 -24.89 11.65 3.66
C GLN A 146 -24.76 12.23 2.27
N ASP A 147 -24.93 13.54 2.13
CA ASP A 147 -24.64 14.22 0.88
C ASP A 147 -23.14 14.07 0.55
N ILE A 148 -22.84 13.37 -0.53
CA ILE A 148 -21.47 13.12 -0.98
C ILE A 148 -21.05 14.32 -1.84
N ASN A 149 -20.64 15.39 -1.16
CA ASN A 149 -20.14 16.60 -1.80
C ASN A 149 -18.61 16.50 -2.04
N ILE A 150 -18.25 15.80 -3.12
CA ILE A 150 -16.87 15.68 -3.60
C ILE A 150 -16.72 16.26 -5.00
N HIS A 151 -15.61 16.93 -5.25
CA HIS A 151 -15.23 17.39 -6.57
C HIS A 151 -14.13 16.47 -7.11
N LEU A 152 -14.43 15.77 -8.19
CA LEU A 152 -13.54 14.81 -8.84
C LEU A 152 -12.97 15.42 -10.12
N ARG A 153 -11.64 15.43 -10.23
CA ARG A 153 -10.92 15.77 -11.47
C ARG A 153 -10.03 14.62 -11.88
N ILE A 154 -9.99 14.35 -13.17
CA ILE A 154 -9.05 13.40 -13.76
C ILE A 154 -8.09 14.18 -14.65
N LEU A 155 -6.79 14.03 -14.41
CA LEU A 155 -5.74 14.72 -15.14
C LEU A 155 -4.85 13.68 -15.84
N LYS A 156 -4.35 14.01 -17.03
CA LYS A 156 -3.25 13.28 -17.67
C LYS A 156 -1.93 13.53 -16.93
N GLU A 157 -0.92 12.73 -17.22
CA GLU A 157 0.44 12.91 -16.68
C GLU A 157 1.02 14.32 -16.88
N ASN A 158 0.71 14.97 -18.01
CA ASN A 158 1.14 16.34 -18.30
C ASN A 158 0.34 17.43 -17.56
N GLY A 159 -0.67 17.07 -16.76
CA GLY A 159 -1.53 17.98 -16.02
C GLY A 159 -2.81 18.42 -16.75
N ASP A 160 -3.03 17.99 -18.00
CA ASP A 160 -4.24 18.32 -18.73
C ASP A 160 -5.48 17.70 -18.09
N ILE A 161 -6.51 18.51 -17.85
CA ILE A 161 -7.77 18.04 -17.27
C ILE A 161 -8.59 17.34 -18.36
N VAL A 162 -8.87 16.06 -18.16
CA VAL A 162 -9.75 15.28 -19.05
C VAL A 162 -11.17 15.14 -18.52
N PHE A 163 -11.35 15.28 -17.20
CA PHE A 163 -12.64 15.27 -16.55
C PHE A 163 -12.67 16.20 -15.35
N ASN A 164 -13.81 16.86 -15.14
CA ASN A 164 -14.10 17.69 -13.96
C ASN A 164 -15.59 17.55 -13.63
N SER A 165 -15.92 17.02 -12.45
CA SER A 165 -17.30 16.81 -11.99
C SER A 165 -18.12 18.08 -11.79
N GLU A 166 -17.49 19.26 -11.75
CA GLU A 166 -18.21 20.54 -11.70
C GLU A 166 -18.86 20.92 -13.04
N ILE A 167 -18.30 20.41 -14.14
CA ILE A 167 -18.71 20.76 -15.51
C ILE A 167 -19.35 19.55 -16.20
N HIS A 168 -18.91 18.35 -15.85
CA HIS A 168 -19.38 17.10 -16.42
C HIS A 168 -20.40 16.42 -15.50
N ASN A 169 -21.35 15.72 -16.11
CA ASN A 169 -22.36 14.98 -15.36
C ASN A 169 -21.72 13.83 -14.59
N VAL A 170 -22.08 13.75 -13.31
CA VAL A 170 -21.85 12.61 -12.42
C VAL A 170 -23.18 11.94 -12.14
N LEU A 171 -23.17 10.64 -11.85
CA LEU A 171 -24.36 9.97 -11.33
C LEU A 171 -24.26 9.93 -9.81
N LYS A 172 -25.33 10.32 -9.13
CA LYS A 172 -25.44 10.20 -7.68
C LYS A 172 -26.88 9.93 -7.27
N ASP A 173 -27.04 9.32 -6.12
CA ASP A 173 -28.32 9.09 -5.45
C ASP A 173 -28.13 9.49 -3.99
N ASP A 174 -28.58 10.70 -3.64
CA ASP A 174 -28.35 11.27 -2.32
C ASP A 174 -29.15 10.53 -1.24
N GLU A 175 -30.32 9.97 -1.59
CA GLU A 175 -31.14 9.17 -0.66
C GLU A 175 -30.47 7.86 -0.30
N LYS A 176 -29.83 7.21 -1.28
CA LYS A 176 -29.08 5.97 -1.04
C LYS A 176 -27.63 6.21 -0.66
N GLY A 177 -27.16 7.46 -0.74
CA GLY A 177 -25.82 7.89 -0.40
C GLY A 177 -24.74 7.24 -1.26
N TRP A 178 -24.81 7.37 -2.59
CA TRP A 178 -23.70 7.01 -3.48
C TRP A 178 -23.46 8.05 -4.58
N PHE A 179 -22.21 8.08 -5.07
CA PHE A 179 -21.68 8.93 -6.12
C PHE A 179 -20.83 8.06 -7.05
N GLY A 180 -20.96 8.23 -8.36
CA GLY A 180 -20.14 7.51 -9.31
C GLY A 180 -19.96 8.18 -10.66
N VAL A 181 -18.82 7.89 -11.27
CA VAL A 181 -18.54 8.21 -12.67
C VAL A 181 -17.91 7.01 -13.36
N SER A 182 -18.20 6.84 -14.65
CA SER A 182 -17.42 5.98 -15.51
C SER A 182 -16.96 6.75 -16.75
N LEU A 183 -15.71 6.56 -17.14
CA LEU A 183 -15.04 7.30 -18.21
C LEU A 183 -14.32 6.33 -19.14
N SER A 184 -14.37 6.60 -20.44
CA SER A 184 -13.48 5.99 -21.44
C SER A 184 -12.31 6.92 -21.70
N LEU A 185 -11.09 6.44 -21.50
CA LEU A 185 -9.86 7.23 -21.53
C LEU A 185 -8.79 6.46 -22.29
N ASP A 186 -7.78 7.16 -22.81
CA ASP A 186 -6.62 6.51 -23.45
C ASP A 186 -5.85 5.66 -22.42
N SER A 187 -4.99 4.75 -22.89
CA SER A 187 -4.07 4.04 -21.99
C SER A 187 -2.96 4.98 -21.51
N GLY A 188 -2.49 4.76 -20.28
CA GLY A 188 -1.41 5.55 -19.68
C GLY A 188 -1.69 6.00 -18.23
N GLY A 189 -0.86 6.91 -17.76
CA GLY A 189 -0.90 7.45 -16.40
C GLY A 189 -1.88 8.60 -16.24
N TYR A 190 -2.71 8.52 -15.20
CA TYR A 190 -3.67 9.56 -14.82
C TYR A 190 -3.61 9.86 -13.32
N LEU A 191 -3.99 11.09 -12.96
CA LEU A 191 -4.17 11.52 -11.59
C LEU A 191 -5.65 11.68 -11.31
N VAL A 192 -6.13 10.97 -10.30
CA VAL A 192 -7.48 11.14 -9.75
C VAL A 192 -7.40 12.13 -8.60
N GLU A 193 -7.71 13.39 -8.86
CA GLU A 193 -7.81 14.42 -7.81
C GLU A 193 -9.21 14.42 -7.19
N ILE A 194 -9.25 14.32 -5.88
CA ILE A 194 -10.45 14.37 -5.06
C ILE A 194 -10.33 15.59 -4.16
N ASN A 195 -11.27 16.51 -4.29
CA ASN A 195 -11.39 17.68 -3.43
C ASN A 195 -12.67 17.56 -2.59
N GLU A 196 -12.47 17.46 -1.28
CA GLU A 196 -13.53 17.28 -0.29
C GLU A 196 -13.88 18.63 0.34
N SER A 197 -15.15 18.79 0.77
CA SER A 197 -15.63 20.04 1.40
C SER A 197 -14.83 20.46 2.65
N THR A 198 -14.13 19.52 3.29
CA THR A 198 -13.29 19.71 4.48
C THR A 198 -11.92 20.34 4.21
N ARG A 199 -11.67 20.86 3.00
CA ARG A 199 -10.38 21.36 2.48
C ARG A 199 -9.32 20.29 2.27
N GLN A 200 -9.62 19.02 2.52
CA GLN A 200 -8.73 17.93 2.17
C GLN A 200 -8.76 17.73 0.65
N ARG A 201 -7.59 17.82 0.02
CA ARG A 201 -7.41 17.56 -1.40
C ARG A 201 -6.42 16.44 -1.55
N ARG A 202 -6.83 15.32 -2.12
CA ARG A 202 -5.92 14.20 -2.41
C ARG A 202 -5.83 13.91 -3.88
N ALA A 203 -4.70 13.35 -4.27
CA ALA A 203 -4.55 12.74 -5.59
C ALA A 203 -4.13 11.28 -5.45
N ILE A 204 -4.57 10.46 -6.41
CA ILE A 204 -4.25 9.03 -6.53
C ILE A 204 -3.72 8.81 -7.96
N PRO A 205 -2.53 8.22 -8.14
CA PRO A 205 -2.04 7.90 -9.46
C PRO A 205 -2.60 6.55 -9.90
N ILE A 206 -3.13 6.51 -11.11
CA ILE A 206 -3.68 5.29 -11.70
C ILE A 206 -3.07 5.06 -13.07
N TRP A 207 -2.95 3.79 -13.44
CA TRP A 207 -2.47 3.38 -14.74
C TRP A 207 -3.58 2.63 -15.49
N LEU A 208 -4.03 3.19 -16.61
CA LEU A 208 -5.07 2.60 -17.45
C LEU A 208 -4.44 1.78 -18.58
N THR A 209 -4.99 0.60 -18.83
CA THR A 209 -4.45 -0.36 -19.81
C THR A 209 -5.54 -0.82 -20.76
N SER A 210 -5.14 -1.21 -21.97
CA SER A 210 -6.09 -1.51 -23.06
C SER A 210 -6.97 -2.74 -22.80
N TYR A 211 -6.57 -3.61 -21.88
CA TYR A 211 -7.21 -4.90 -21.59
C TYR A 211 -8.18 -4.87 -20.39
N PHE A 212 -8.11 -3.83 -19.55
CA PHE A 212 -8.82 -3.79 -18.28
C PHE A 212 -9.65 -2.53 -18.10
N GLN A 213 -10.75 -2.66 -17.38
CA GLN A 213 -11.41 -1.54 -16.72
C GLN A 213 -10.81 -1.41 -15.31
N THR A 214 -10.27 -0.24 -15.01
CA THR A 214 -9.81 0.09 -13.64
C THR A 214 -11.01 0.59 -12.83
N GLN A 215 -11.21 0.04 -11.65
CA GLN A 215 -12.39 0.31 -10.81
C GLN A 215 -11.93 0.73 -9.42
N ILE A 216 -12.28 1.95 -9.00
CA ILE A 216 -11.94 2.50 -7.70
C ILE A 216 -13.22 2.58 -6.88
N PHE A 217 -13.22 1.95 -5.72
CA PHE A 217 -14.31 1.97 -4.76
C PHE A 217 -13.85 2.62 -3.46
N GLY A 218 -14.74 3.34 -2.78
CA GLY A 218 -14.46 3.92 -1.46
C GLY A 218 -15.71 4.11 -0.61
N LEU A 219 -15.53 4.10 0.71
CA LEU A 219 -16.57 4.47 1.66
C LEU A 219 -16.50 5.96 1.99
N PHE A 220 -17.67 6.59 2.06
CA PHE A 220 -17.85 7.94 2.57
C PHE A 220 -18.44 7.86 3.97
N THR A 221 -17.69 8.33 4.97
CA THR A 221 -18.08 8.30 6.38
C THR A 221 -17.69 9.61 7.04
N ASN A 222 -18.52 10.08 7.97
CA ASN A 222 -18.25 11.32 8.72
C ASN A 222 -17.93 12.53 7.82
N GLY A 223 -18.65 12.69 6.72
CA GLY A 223 -18.48 13.80 5.78
C GLY A 223 -17.21 13.78 4.93
N LYS A 224 -16.48 12.65 4.86
CA LYS A 224 -15.27 12.50 4.05
C LYS A 224 -15.10 11.06 3.53
N ILE A 225 -14.23 10.87 2.54
CA ILE A 225 -13.79 9.55 2.10
C ILE A 225 -12.92 8.94 3.19
N ASP A 226 -13.23 7.71 3.58
CA ASP A 226 -12.33 6.89 4.37
C ASP A 226 -11.28 6.26 3.44
N TYR A 227 -10.10 6.87 3.34
CA TYR A 227 -9.05 6.42 2.42
C TYR A 227 -8.55 4.99 2.75
N ASN A 228 -8.68 4.52 4.00
CA ASN A 228 -8.36 3.13 4.37
C ASN A 228 -9.34 2.14 3.73
N SER A 229 -10.55 2.59 3.41
CA SER A 229 -11.57 1.80 2.74
C SER A 229 -11.40 1.74 1.22
N LEU A 230 -10.51 2.56 0.63
CA LEU A 230 -10.32 2.56 -0.81
C LEU A 230 -9.92 1.16 -1.30
N ARG A 231 -10.52 0.77 -2.43
CA ARG A 231 -10.21 -0.47 -3.15
C ARG A 231 -10.01 -0.14 -4.61
N LEU A 232 -9.04 -0.81 -5.20
CA LEU A 232 -8.77 -0.74 -6.63
C LEU A 232 -8.85 -2.15 -7.18
N LEU A 233 -9.76 -2.34 -8.13
CA LEU A 233 -9.97 -3.58 -8.84
C LEU A 233 -9.69 -3.34 -10.32
N MET A 234 -9.35 -4.41 -11.01
CA MET A 234 -9.34 -4.44 -12.46
C MET A 234 -10.20 -5.61 -12.91
N ALA A 235 -11.06 -5.34 -13.88
CA ALA A 235 -11.86 -6.36 -14.53
C ALA A 235 -11.55 -6.36 -16.03
N PRO A 236 -11.66 -7.51 -16.73
CA PRO A 236 -11.52 -7.53 -18.17
C PRO A 236 -12.40 -6.45 -18.81
N LYS A 237 -11.85 -5.70 -19.75
CA LYS A 237 -12.46 -4.47 -20.28
C LYS A 237 -13.96 -4.54 -20.59
N HIS A 238 -14.45 -5.69 -21.05
CA HIS A 238 -15.85 -5.87 -21.47
C HIS A 238 -16.76 -6.54 -20.43
N SER A 239 -16.24 -6.97 -19.28
CA SER A 239 -17.08 -7.58 -18.24
C SER A 239 -17.83 -6.53 -17.42
N GLY A 240 -17.24 -5.34 -17.27
CA GLY A 240 -17.65 -4.36 -16.26
C GLY A 240 -17.39 -4.89 -14.85
N PHE A 241 -17.95 -4.20 -13.85
CA PHE A 241 -18.06 -4.68 -12.49
C PHE A 241 -19.18 -5.73 -12.40
N ASN A 242 -18.94 -6.84 -11.70
CA ASN A 242 -19.93 -7.87 -11.44
C ASN A 242 -19.97 -8.20 -9.93
N PRO A 243 -21.01 -7.78 -9.18
CA PRO A 243 -21.07 -7.97 -7.73
C PRO A 243 -21.21 -9.44 -7.30
N GLU A 244 -21.63 -10.32 -8.20
CA GLU A 244 -21.81 -11.75 -7.97
C GLU A 244 -20.55 -12.58 -8.25
N ASP A 245 -19.48 -11.95 -8.74
CA ASP A 245 -18.25 -12.65 -9.08
C ASP A 245 -17.55 -13.15 -7.80
N PRO A 246 -17.47 -14.48 -7.59
CA PRO A 246 -16.84 -15.04 -6.40
C PRO A 246 -15.35 -14.70 -6.29
N SER A 247 -14.66 -14.44 -7.41
CA SER A 247 -13.24 -14.08 -7.44
C SER A 247 -12.97 -12.71 -6.81
N LEU A 248 -13.96 -11.80 -6.85
CA LEU A 248 -13.83 -10.47 -6.24
C LEU A 248 -13.86 -10.54 -4.71
N ALA A 249 -14.66 -11.46 -4.14
CA ALA A 249 -14.66 -11.68 -2.70
C ALA A 249 -13.29 -12.22 -2.22
N ALA A 250 -12.71 -13.18 -2.96
CA ALA A 250 -11.36 -13.67 -2.69
C ALA A 250 -10.32 -12.55 -2.82
N THR A 251 -10.41 -11.74 -3.88
CA THR A 251 -9.55 -10.56 -4.09
C THR A 251 -9.63 -9.57 -2.94
N GLU A 252 -10.82 -9.30 -2.43
CA GLU A 252 -11.03 -8.37 -1.33
C GLU A 252 -10.42 -8.90 -0.02
N ILE A 253 -10.59 -10.19 0.25
CA ILE A 253 -9.98 -10.87 1.41
C ILE A 253 -8.44 -10.82 1.31
N MET A 254 -7.89 -11.10 0.12
CA MET A 254 -6.45 -11.03 -0.12
C MET A 254 -5.96 -9.60 0.07
N THR A 255 -6.59 -8.61 -0.56
CA THR A 255 -6.24 -7.20 -0.43
C THR A 255 -6.25 -6.78 1.04
N THR A 256 -7.33 -7.06 1.77
CA THR A 256 -7.47 -6.73 3.19
C THR A 256 -6.38 -7.39 4.05
N SER A 257 -6.06 -8.66 3.80
CA SER A 257 -4.97 -9.37 4.49
C SER A 257 -3.62 -8.66 4.32
N LEU A 258 -3.38 -8.14 3.12
CA LEU A 258 -2.16 -7.40 2.80
C LEU A 258 -2.14 -6.02 3.46
N LEU A 259 -3.30 -5.36 3.56
CA LEU A 259 -3.44 -4.08 4.27
C LEU A 259 -3.14 -4.25 5.75
N ALA A 260 -3.60 -5.35 6.35
CA ALA A 260 -3.33 -5.70 7.74
C ALA A 260 -1.83 -5.98 7.99
N GLY A 261 -0.97 -5.90 6.97
CA GLY A 261 0.45 -6.16 7.08
C GLY A 261 0.77 -7.62 7.32
N SER A 262 -0.19 -8.53 7.10
CA SER A 262 0.04 -9.96 7.19
C SER A 262 1.14 -10.31 6.20
N ARG A 263 2.30 -10.71 6.73
CA ARG A 263 3.49 -11.00 5.93
C ARG A 263 3.34 -12.27 5.10
N ASN A 264 2.29 -13.05 5.38
CA ASN A 264 2.10 -14.38 4.82
C ASN A 264 0.66 -14.51 4.31
N LEU A 265 0.47 -14.30 3.01
CA LEU A 265 -0.64 -14.99 2.33
C LEU A 265 -0.46 -16.49 2.54
N THR A 266 -1.56 -17.20 2.83
CA THR A 266 -1.52 -18.66 2.95
C THR A 266 -1.06 -19.27 1.63
N GLY A 267 -0.56 -20.51 1.68
CA GLY A 267 -0.18 -21.25 0.48
C GLY A 267 -1.27 -21.29 -0.57
N ALA A 268 -2.51 -21.60 -0.18
CA ALA A 268 -3.61 -21.66 -1.14
C ALA A 268 -4.06 -20.28 -1.59
N ALA A 269 -4.13 -19.27 -0.72
CA ALA A 269 -4.45 -17.90 -1.17
C ALA A 269 -3.40 -17.37 -2.15
N MET A 270 -2.12 -17.67 -1.91
CA MET A 270 -1.04 -17.34 -2.86
C MET A 270 -1.17 -18.17 -4.14
N ARG A 271 -1.43 -19.48 -4.06
CA ARG A 271 -1.64 -20.30 -5.26
C ARG A 271 -2.86 -19.82 -6.03
N GLU A 272 -3.96 -19.45 -5.40
CA GLU A 272 -5.16 -18.90 -6.00
C GLU A 272 -4.84 -17.55 -6.67
N ALA A 273 -4.12 -16.66 -5.99
CA ALA A 273 -3.66 -15.39 -6.54
C ALA A 273 -2.76 -15.56 -7.78
N LEU A 274 -1.96 -16.63 -7.84
CA LEU A 274 -1.00 -16.90 -8.92
C LEU A 274 -1.54 -17.84 -10.02
N SER A 275 -2.52 -18.69 -9.71
CA SER A 275 -3.13 -19.67 -10.63
C SER A 275 -4.49 -19.23 -11.16
N GLY A 276 -5.16 -18.33 -10.44
CA GLY A 276 -6.26 -17.56 -10.98
C GLY A 276 -5.72 -16.87 -12.22
N LYS A 277 -6.18 -17.32 -13.39
CA LYS A 277 -6.02 -16.60 -14.67
C LYS A 277 -6.21 -15.14 -14.31
N PHE A 278 -5.20 -14.29 -14.51
CA PHE A 278 -5.05 -12.95 -13.95
C PHE A 278 -6.21 -11.99 -14.35
N GLU A 279 -7.45 -12.33 -14.02
CA GLU A 279 -8.69 -11.60 -14.32
C GLU A 279 -8.68 -10.26 -13.60
N ASN A 280 -7.98 -10.21 -12.46
CA ASN A 280 -7.63 -8.98 -11.76
C ASN A 280 -6.10 -8.89 -11.54
N PRO A 281 -5.36 -8.18 -12.42
CA PRO A 281 -3.91 -8.00 -12.29
C PRO A 281 -3.43 -7.41 -10.97
N ILE A 282 -4.28 -6.68 -10.23
CA ILE A 282 -3.92 -6.09 -8.94
C ILE A 282 -3.58 -7.17 -7.91
N VAL A 283 -4.29 -8.30 -7.93
CA VAL A 283 -3.97 -9.47 -7.08
C VAL A 283 -2.59 -10.02 -7.41
N GLY A 284 -2.24 -10.07 -8.71
CA GLY A 284 -0.93 -10.50 -9.16
C GLY A 284 0.20 -9.56 -8.69
N LEU A 285 -0.01 -8.24 -8.76
CA LEU A 285 0.95 -7.25 -8.22
C LEU A 285 1.18 -7.47 -6.72
N PHE A 286 0.11 -7.66 -5.96
CA PHE A 286 0.17 -7.95 -4.54
C PHE A 286 0.88 -9.27 -4.21
N ALA A 287 0.63 -10.31 -4.99
CA ALA A 287 1.31 -11.59 -4.86
C ALA A 287 2.81 -11.47 -5.16
N ALA A 288 3.20 -10.74 -6.21
CA ALA A 288 4.59 -10.48 -6.56
C ALA A 288 5.33 -9.73 -5.44
N HIS A 289 4.70 -8.71 -4.85
CA HIS A 289 5.23 -8.02 -3.67
C HIS A 289 5.43 -8.96 -2.48
N ASN A 290 4.53 -9.91 -2.26
CA ASN A 290 4.70 -10.92 -1.22
C ASN A 290 5.88 -11.85 -1.51
N LEU A 291 6.03 -12.32 -2.75
CA LEU A 291 7.17 -13.15 -3.16
C LEU A 291 8.50 -12.44 -2.90
N LEU A 292 8.59 -11.15 -3.22
CA LEU A 292 9.78 -10.32 -2.97
C LEU A 292 10.12 -10.18 -1.47
N ARG A 293 9.11 -10.20 -0.60
CA ARG A 293 9.27 -10.08 0.86
C ARG A 293 9.65 -11.40 1.56
N ARG A 294 9.58 -12.54 0.87
CA ARG A 294 9.92 -13.84 1.46
C ARG A 294 11.42 -13.93 1.77
N ASN A 295 11.74 -14.61 2.87
CA ASN A 295 13.13 -14.88 3.27
C ASN A 295 13.89 -15.65 2.18
N LYS A 296 13.25 -16.70 1.64
CA LYS A 296 13.73 -17.45 0.48
C LYS A 296 12.93 -17.01 -0.75
N LEU A 297 13.61 -16.37 -1.69
CA LEU A 297 13.03 -15.96 -2.96
C LEU A 297 12.90 -17.17 -3.88
N ASP A 298 11.73 -17.32 -4.50
CA ASP A 298 11.52 -18.24 -5.63
C ASP A 298 11.63 -17.41 -6.91
N GLU A 299 12.85 -17.33 -7.45
CA GLU A 299 13.18 -16.46 -8.59
C GLU A 299 12.39 -16.83 -9.84
N ASN A 300 12.30 -18.13 -10.15
CA ASN A 300 11.56 -18.63 -11.31
C ASN A 300 10.07 -18.27 -11.23
N LEU A 301 9.46 -18.47 -10.05
CA LEU A 301 8.06 -18.11 -9.87
C LEU A 301 7.85 -16.61 -10.00
N LEU A 302 8.72 -15.80 -9.37
CA LEU A 302 8.63 -14.35 -9.47
C LEU A 302 8.79 -13.85 -10.91
N ASP A 303 9.74 -14.40 -11.67
CA ASP A 303 9.93 -14.09 -13.09
C ASP A 303 8.68 -14.37 -13.91
N ILE A 304 8.07 -15.55 -13.74
CA ILE A 304 6.83 -15.91 -14.42
C ILE A 304 5.73 -14.89 -14.10
N VAL A 305 5.58 -14.51 -12.83
CA VAL A 305 4.55 -13.56 -12.39
C VAL A 305 4.79 -12.17 -12.96
N ILE A 306 6.01 -11.64 -12.89
CA ILE A 306 6.36 -10.32 -13.44
C ILE A 306 6.19 -10.29 -14.96
N ASN A 307 6.54 -11.36 -15.66
CA ASN A 307 6.36 -11.46 -17.12
C ASN A 307 4.88 -11.47 -17.50
N ASN A 308 4.05 -12.23 -16.79
CA ASN A 308 2.61 -12.22 -17.00
C ASN A 308 2.02 -10.83 -16.75
N LEU A 309 2.39 -10.19 -15.63
CA LEU A 309 1.94 -8.83 -15.31
C LEU A 309 2.40 -7.81 -16.36
N SER A 310 3.62 -7.94 -16.90
CA SER A 310 4.12 -7.06 -17.95
C SER A 310 3.31 -7.16 -19.24
N MET A 311 2.83 -8.35 -19.61
CA MET A 311 1.96 -8.51 -20.78
C MET A 311 0.58 -7.89 -20.57
N MET A 312 0.09 -7.85 -19.34
CA MET A 312 -1.27 -7.43 -19.00
C MET A 312 -1.39 -5.95 -18.64
N LEU A 313 -0.35 -5.42 -17.99
CA LEU A 313 -0.28 -4.06 -17.50
C LEU A 313 0.67 -3.17 -18.30
N GLU A 314 1.25 -3.70 -19.39
CA GLU A 314 2.11 -2.98 -20.31
C GLU A 314 3.25 -2.26 -19.55
N ASN A 315 3.42 -0.94 -19.77
CA ASN A 315 4.44 -0.11 -19.12
C ASN A 315 3.99 0.44 -17.75
N SER A 316 3.13 -0.29 -17.02
CA SER A 316 2.66 0.13 -15.70
C SER A 316 3.84 0.39 -14.75
N PRO A 317 3.88 1.55 -14.04
CA PRO A 317 4.93 1.85 -13.10
C PRO A 317 5.03 0.83 -11.95
N ASP A 318 3.94 0.18 -11.57
CA ASP A 318 3.95 -0.91 -10.58
C ASP A 318 4.73 -2.15 -11.08
N VAL A 319 4.60 -2.49 -12.35
CA VAL A 319 5.36 -3.61 -12.95
C VAL A 319 6.83 -3.24 -13.08
N ILE A 320 7.13 -2.01 -13.48
CA ILE A 320 8.50 -1.51 -13.54
C ILE A 320 9.12 -1.54 -12.14
N ALA A 321 8.39 -1.11 -11.11
CA ALA A 321 8.82 -1.20 -9.72
C ALA A 321 9.14 -2.63 -9.28
N LEU A 322 8.30 -3.62 -9.63
CA LEU A 322 8.59 -5.03 -9.33
C LEU A 322 9.91 -5.49 -9.98
N LYS A 323 10.19 -5.11 -11.23
CA LYS A 323 11.45 -5.42 -11.91
C LYS A 323 12.65 -4.79 -11.22
N VAL A 324 12.54 -3.53 -10.80
CA VAL A 324 13.57 -2.81 -10.04
C VAL A 324 13.84 -3.49 -8.70
N MET A 325 12.78 -3.84 -7.96
CA MET A 325 12.89 -4.51 -6.66
C MET A 325 13.50 -5.91 -6.80
N GLN A 326 13.11 -6.66 -7.84
CA GLN A 326 13.70 -7.96 -8.14
C GLN A 326 15.20 -7.84 -8.40
N LYS A 327 15.62 -6.94 -9.31
CA LYS A 327 17.03 -6.68 -9.61
C LYS A 327 17.81 -6.26 -8.36
N THR A 328 17.23 -5.38 -7.55
CA THR A 328 17.81 -4.95 -6.26
C THR A 328 18.03 -6.13 -5.32
N ARG A 329 17.05 -7.04 -5.21
CA ARG A 329 17.13 -8.22 -4.33
C ARG A 329 18.14 -9.25 -4.84
N MET A 330 18.26 -9.41 -6.16
CA MET A 330 19.24 -10.26 -6.81
C MET A 330 20.64 -9.63 -6.92
N LYS A 331 20.80 -8.37 -6.50
CA LYS A 331 22.04 -7.58 -6.62
C LYS A 331 22.56 -7.50 -8.07
N THR A 332 21.64 -7.38 -9.03
CA THR A 332 21.93 -7.17 -10.45
C THR A 332 21.75 -5.69 -10.82
N SER A 333 22.43 -5.22 -11.87
CA SER A 333 22.36 -3.82 -12.31
C SER A 333 20.93 -3.37 -12.70
N ILE A 334 20.59 -2.13 -12.32
CA ILE A 334 19.31 -1.45 -12.54
C ILE A 334 19.43 -0.39 -13.66
N ASP A 335 20.64 -0.16 -14.21
CA ASP A 335 21.05 1.07 -14.91
C ASP A 335 20.18 1.51 -16.11
N ASP A 336 19.37 0.60 -16.67
CA ASP A 336 18.46 0.86 -17.80
C ASP A 336 17.02 1.23 -17.39
N ILE A 337 16.72 1.39 -16.10
CA ILE A 337 15.35 1.62 -15.61
C ILE A 337 15.25 2.96 -14.89
N SER A 338 14.41 3.85 -15.44
CA SER A 338 14.03 5.12 -14.82
C SER A 338 12.51 5.27 -14.79
N LEU A 339 11.97 5.83 -13.71
CA LEU A 339 10.54 6.10 -13.55
C LEU A 339 10.28 7.61 -13.39
N SER A 340 9.34 8.12 -14.17
CA SER A 340 8.83 9.49 -14.08
C SER A 340 7.47 9.58 -13.35
N PHE A 341 6.62 8.58 -13.58
CA PHE A 341 5.26 8.54 -13.08
C PHE A 341 5.15 7.64 -11.84
N PRO A 342 4.43 8.06 -10.79
CA PRO A 342 4.32 7.27 -9.57
C PRO A 342 3.53 5.98 -9.77
N PRO A 343 3.93 4.87 -9.13
CA PRO A 343 3.12 3.65 -9.11
C PRO A 343 1.85 3.85 -8.29
N THR A 344 0.84 3.04 -8.57
CA THR A 344 -0.44 3.06 -7.88
C THR A 344 -0.34 2.42 -6.50
N LEU A 345 0.45 1.35 -6.34
CA LEU A 345 0.62 0.70 -5.04
C LEU A 345 1.71 1.39 -4.21
N GLN A 346 1.43 1.63 -2.93
CA GLN A 346 2.40 2.17 -1.99
C GLN A 346 3.60 1.24 -1.80
N ALA A 347 3.40 -0.09 -1.85
CA ALA A 347 4.50 -1.05 -1.79
C ALA A 347 5.48 -0.90 -2.97
N SER A 348 4.96 -0.66 -4.18
CA SER A 348 5.77 -0.36 -5.36
C SER A 348 6.54 0.95 -5.19
N TYR A 349 5.87 2.00 -4.70
CA TYR A 349 6.51 3.28 -4.42
C TYR A 349 7.68 3.14 -3.45
N LEU A 350 7.45 2.51 -2.29
CA LEU A 350 8.49 2.28 -1.28
C LEU A 350 9.63 1.40 -1.81
N GLY A 351 9.32 0.42 -2.66
CA GLY A 351 10.32 -0.40 -3.34
C GLY A 351 11.21 0.41 -4.27
N ILE A 352 10.64 1.38 -5.00
CA ILE A 352 11.38 2.33 -5.83
C ILE A 352 12.23 3.24 -4.97
N ILE A 353 11.70 3.83 -3.88
CA ILE A 353 12.50 4.66 -2.97
C ILE A 353 13.68 3.87 -2.36
N GLU A 354 13.46 2.60 -2.00
CA GLU A 354 14.55 1.75 -1.53
C GLU A 354 15.60 1.46 -2.62
N ALA A 355 15.19 1.26 -3.87
CA ALA A 355 16.13 1.06 -4.97
C ALA A 355 16.89 2.34 -5.31
N ASP A 356 16.18 3.47 -5.39
CA ASP A 356 16.75 4.80 -5.59
C ASP A 356 17.76 5.12 -4.52
N SER A 357 17.54 4.74 -3.25
CA SER A 357 18.52 4.90 -2.17
C SER A 357 19.85 4.15 -2.35
N LYS A 358 19.90 3.17 -3.27
CA LYS A 358 21.08 2.32 -3.54
C LYS A 358 21.67 2.55 -4.92
N SER A 359 20.92 3.15 -5.83
CA SER A 359 21.31 3.34 -7.23
C SER A 359 20.76 4.68 -7.70
N GLU A 360 21.66 5.54 -8.15
CA GLU A 360 21.26 6.84 -8.68
C GLU A 360 20.47 6.66 -9.98
N ASN A 361 19.57 7.60 -10.30
CA ASN A 361 18.78 7.66 -11.52
C ASN A 361 17.65 6.62 -11.67
N VAL A 362 17.29 5.89 -10.60
CA VAL A 362 16.08 5.04 -10.63
C VAL A 362 14.82 5.91 -10.76
N VAL A 363 14.82 7.08 -10.12
CA VAL A 363 13.78 8.10 -10.29
C VAL A 363 14.32 9.23 -11.16
N GLU A 364 13.57 9.57 -12.21
CA GLU A 364 13.87 10.72 -13.04
C GLU A 364 13.79 12.03 -12.25
N ALA A 365 14.81 12.88 -12.38
CA ALA A 365 14.86 14.18 -11.71
C ALA A 365 13.74 15.11 -12.21
N ASN A 366 13.18 15.89 -11.30
CA ASN A 366 12.01 16.77 -11.46
C ASN A 366 10.73 16.06 -11.91
N SER A 367 10.69 14.72 -11.87
CA SER A 367 9.50 13.96 -12.26
C SER A 367 8.35 14.12 -11.28
N LEU A 368 7.15 13.68 -11.67
CA LEU A 368 6.01 13.68 -10.75
C LEU A 368 6.27 12.77 -9.55
N LEU A 369 6.85 11.59 -9.77
CA LEU A 369 7.19 10.64 -8.72
C LEU A 369 8.12 11.25 -7.65
N GLU A 370 9.09 12.07 -8.06
CA GLU A 370 9.94 12.80 -7.12
C GLU A 370 9.15 13.84 -6.32
N ARG A 371 8.39 14.70 -7.01
CA ARG A 371 7.72 15.86 -6.38
C ARG A 371 6.71 15.48 -5.31
N ILE A 372 6.05 14.32 -5.43
CA ILE A 372 5.00 13.92 -4.50
C ILE A 372 5.53 13.38 -3.17
N GLY A 373 6.82 13.05 -3.06
CA GLY A 373 7.35 12.26 -1.93
C GLY A 373 7.11 12.85 -0.55
N ILE A 374 7.08 14.18 -0.43
CA ILE A 374 6.86 14.90 0.83
C ILE A 374 5.39 15.00 1.24
N CYS A 375 4.48 14.67 0.32
CA CYS A 375 3.04 14.82 0.50
C CYS A 375 2.34 13.46 0.64
N ILE A 376 3.06 12.34 0.57
CA ILE A 376 2.51 10.99 0.60
C ILE A 376 1.76 10.75 1.92
N CYS A 377 0.53 10.26 1.80
CA CYS A 377 -0.28 9.79 2.91
C CYS A 377 -0.12 8.27 3.08
N THR A 378 -0.20 7.79 4.33
CA THR A 378 0.06 6.39 4.70
C THR A 378 -1.15 5.62 5.22
N ASP A 379 -2.34 6.21 5.09
CA ASP A 379 -3.64 5.68 5.52
C ASP A 379 -4.36 4.91 4.40
N THR A 380 -3.62 4.33 3.47
CA THR A 380 -4.16 3.52 2.38
C THR A 380 -3.04 2.71 1.72
N PRO A 381 -3.31 1.51 1.16
CA PRO A 381 -2.34 0.75 0.36
C PRO A 381 -1.91 1.42 -0.93
N PHE A 382 -2.67 2.40 -1.39
CA PHE A 382 -2.42 3.07 -2.65
C PHE A 382 -1.56 4.30 -2.40
N VAL A 383 -0.75 4.68 -3.38
CA VAL A 383 -0.11 5.98 -3.34
C VAL A 383 -1.20 7.03 -3.35
N THR A 384 -1.26 7.83 -2.29
CA THR A 384 -2.07 9.05 -2.26
C THR A 384 -1.24 10.17 -1.67
N TRP A 385 -1.46 11.41 -2.09
CA TRP A 385 -0.79 12.55 -1.48
C TRP A 385 -1.73 13.73 -1.30
N ASP A 386 -1.39 14.58 -0.34
CA ASP A 386 -2.13 15.81 -0.03
C ASP A 386 -1.71 16.94 -0.99
N LEU A 387 -2.64 17.37 -1.84
CA LEU A 387 -2.44 18.46 -2.79
C LEU A 387 -2.40 19.83 -2.12
N SER A 388 -2.95 19.97 -0.91
CA SER A 388 -2.86 21.23 -0.15
C SER A 388 -1.42 21.52 0.27
N LEU A 389 -0.60 20.47 0.44
CA LEU A 389 0.81 20.56 0.77
C LEU A 389 1.69 20.88 -0.44
N ASN A 390 1.25 20.60 -1.68
CA ASN A 390 2.01 20.95 -2.88
C ASN A 390 2.16 22.48 -3.03
N ASN A 391 1.14 23.24 -2.64
CA ASN A 391 1.21 24.71 -2.62
C ASN A 391 1.91 25.25 -1.36
N ALA A 392 2.06 24.41 -0.33
CA ALA A 392 2.88 24.68 0.85
C ALA A 392 4.29 24.12 0.69
N SER A 393 4.78 24.00 -0.56
CA SER A 393 6.08 23.44 -0.91
C SER A 393 7.20 23.98 -0.02
N GLU A 394 7.16 25.28 0.31
CA GLU A 394 8.11 25.92 1.21
C GLU A 394 8.12 25.33 2.63
N LYS A 395 6.94 25.05 3.22
CA LYS A 395 6.85 24.45 4.57
C LYS A 395 7.23 22.97 4.57
N SER A 396 6.80 22.23 3.55
CA SER A 396 7.13 20.81 3.42
C SER A 396 8.63 20.64 3.15
N MET A 397 9.21 21.56 2.39
CA MET A 397 10.66 21.59 2.16
C MET A 397 11.41 22.02 3.41
N GLU A 398 10.90 23.00 4.17
CA GLU A 398 11.48 23.38 5.46
C GLU A 398 11.60 22.19 6.44
N TRP A 399 10.64 21.26 6.45
CA TRP A 399 10.77 20.04 7.24
C TRP A 399 11.93 19.15 6.78
N ILE A 400 12.11 18.95 5.46
CA ILE A 400 13.28 18.23 4.93
C ILE A 400 14.56 18.98 5.29
N LYS A 401 14.59 20.30 5.07
CA LYS A 401 15.74 21.15 5.39
C LYS A 401 16.13 21.01 6.87
N GLN A 402 15.16 21.02 7.79
CA GLN A 402 15.42 20.78 9.21
C GLN A 402 15.96 19.37 9.49
N ARG A 403 15.49 18.35 8.77
CA ARG A 403 16.04 16.99 8.90
C ARG A 403 17.44 16.84 8.33
N VAL A 404 17.73 17.48 7.21
CA VAL A 404 19.09 17.62 6.68
C VAL A 404 19.96 18.30 7.73
N VAL A 405 19.53 19.44 8.26
CA VAL A 405 20.29 20.25 9.21
C VAL A 405 20.59 19.51 10.51
N THR A 406 19.60 18.83 11.08
CA THR A 406 19.80 18.00 12.28
C THR A 406 20.67 16.77 12.01
N SER A 407 20.80 16.38 10.74
CA SER A 407 21.66 15.30 10.29
C SER A 407 23.01 15.79 9.75
N LEU A 408 23.33 17.09 9.76
CA LEU A 408 24.55 17.67 9.17
C LEU A 408 25.86 17.10 9.71
N SER A 409 25.87 16.58 10.93
CA SER A 409 27.02 15.83 11.47
C SER A 409 27.37 14.59 10.63
N THR A 410 26.39 14.05 9.92
CA THR A 410 26.53 12.94 8.98
C THR A 410 27.18 13.37 7.65
N PHE A 411 27.17 14.67 7.33
CA PHE A 411 27.61 15.19 6.02
C PHE A 411 29.10 15.55 5.96
N ALA A 412 29.82 15.45 7.08
CA ALA A 412 31.27 15.69 7.15
C ALA A 412 32.13 14.45 6.84
N MET A 413 31.52 13.42 6.27
CA MET A 413 32.13 12.14 5.96
C MET A 413 32.79 12.15 4.57
N PRO A 414 33.68 11.19 4.26
CA PRO A 414 34.18 10.97 2.90
C PRO A 414 33.02 10.81 1.90
N GLN A 415 33.24 11.16 0.63
CA GLN A 415 32.21 11.16 -0.42
C GLN A 415 31.45 9.82 -0.52
N ASP A 416 32.16 8.69 -0.43
CA ASP A 416 31.56 7.35 -0.50
C ASP A 416 30.62 7.07 0.69
N GLU A 417 31.00 7.50 1.90
CA GLU A 417 30.17 7.37 3.10
C GLU A 417 28.95 8.30 3.04
N LEU A 418 29.14 9.51 2.51
CA LEU A 418 28.08 10.49 2.33
C LEU A 418 26.99 9.98 1.37
N THR A 419 27.36 9.41 0.22
CA THR A 419 26.39 8.82 -0.72
C THR A 419 25.59 7.71 -0.06
N SER A 420 26.24 6.82 0.69
CA SER A 420 25.56 5.78 1.47
C SER A 420 24.60 6.36 2.50
N LYS A 421 24.98 7.44 3.19
CA LYS A 421 24.16 8.09 4.22
C LYS A 421 22.97 8.85 3.66
N ILE A 422 23.12 9.50 2.51
CA ILE A 422 21.99 10.11 1.79
C ILE A 422 21.01 9.03 1.38
N GLY A 423 21.48 7.89 0.88
CA GLY A 423 20.63 6.74 0.61
C GLY A 423 19.85 6.29 1.86
N GLU A 424 20.54 6.05 2.98
CA GLU A 424 19.89 5.68 4.24
C GLU A 424 18.84 6.72 4.69
N MET A 425 19.15 8.02 4.56
CA MET A 425 18.24 9.09 4.97
C MET A 425 17.03 9.19 4.05
N SER A 426 17.24 9.17 2.73
CA SER A 426 16.19 9.09 1.70
C SER A 426 15.23 7.94 1.99
N LYS A 427 15.76 6.73 2.23
CA LYS A 427 14.96 5.56 2.60
C LYS A 427 14.18 5.77 3.90
N SER A 428 14.81 6.33 4.93
CA SER A 428 14.15 6.55 6.24
C SER A 428 13.03 7.58 6.18
N MET A 429 13.17 8.57 5.29
CA MET A 429 12.21 9.65 5.09
C MET A 429 11.13 9.28 4.07
N GLY A 430 11.32 8.22 3.29
CA GLY A 430 10.40 7.83 2.23
C GLY A 430 10.41 8.80 1.04
N ILE A 431 11.51 9.52 0.81
CA ILE A 431 11.68 10.48 -0.29
C ILE A 431 12.83 10.05 -1.20
N THR A 432 12.89 10.57 -2.43
CA THR A 432 13.95 10.24 -3.39
C THR A 432 15.28 10.91 -3.03
N GLN A 433 16.39 10.37 -3.55
CA GLN A 433 17.70 10.99 -3.40
C GLN A 433 17.76 12.38 -4.04
N ASN A 434 17.15 12.58 -5.20
CA ASN A 434 17.16 13.86 -5.91
C ASN A 434 16.44 14.96 -5.12
N LEU A 435 15.32 14.63 -4.47
CA LEU A 435 14.58 15.61 -3.67
C LEU A 435 15.39 16.01 -2.44
N LEU A 436 16.05 15.02 -1.83
CA LEU A 436 16.92 15.24 -0.70
C LEU A 436 18.15 16.09 -1.10
N LYS A 437 18.80 15.78 -2.24
CA LYS A 437 19.92 16.57 -2.79
C LYS A 437 19.50 18.02 -3.05
N SER A 438 18.31 18.23 -3.61
CA SER A 438 17.75 19.56 -3.86
C SER A 438 17.51 20.33 -2.56
N ALA A 439 16.92 19.69 -1.55
CA ALA A 439 16.73 20.32 -0.25
C ALA A 439 18.06 20.70 0.43
N VAL A 440 19.10 19.87 0.27
CA VAL A 440 20.45 20.18 0.77
C VAL A 440 21.03 21.40 0.03
N LEU A 441 20.90 21.47 -1.30
CA LEU A 441 21.33 22.64 -2.08
C LEU A 441 20.64 23.92 -1.63
N ASP A 442 19.32 23.87 -1.40
CA ASP A 442 18.55 25.03 -0.99
C ASP A 442 19.08 25.58 0.35
N VAL A 443 19.29 24.73 1.36
CA VAL A 443 19.87 25.11 2.67
C VAL A 443 21.24 25.78 2.50
N LEU A 444 22.07 25.26 1.59
CA LEU A 444 23.41 25.79 1.36
C LEU A 444 23.36 27.14 0.63
N SER A 445 22.45 27.29 -0.34
CA SER A 445 22.28 28.53 -1.10
C SER A 445 21.76 29.69 -0.24
N GLU A 446 20.82 29.40 0.67
CA GLU A 446 20.25 30.37 1.61
C GLU A 446 21.28 30.88 2.63
N SER A 447 22.37 30.14 2.84
CA SER A 447 23.48 30.55 3.70
C SER A 447 24.39 31.64 3.13
N GLY A 448 24.11 32.11 1.90
CA GLY A 448 24.84 33.21 1.25
C GLY A 448 26.16 32.80 0.59
N GLN A 449 26.40 31.50 0.42
CA GLN A 449 27.55 30.99 -0.32
C GLN A 449 27.19 30.82 -1.80
N GLN A 450 28.02 31.37 -2.70
CA GLN A 450 27.85 31.18 -4.14
C GLN A 450 28.20 29.74 -4.52
N ILE A 451 27.19 28.98 -4.95
CA ILE A 451 27.37 27.64 -5.54
C ILE A 451 27.80 27.83 -7.00
N ASN A 452 29.10 27.98 -7.24
CA ASN A 452 29.66 28.08 -8.59
C ASN A 452 29.63 26.70 -9.26
N ASP A 453 28.61 26.38 -10.07
CA ASP A 453 28.45 25.19 -10.96
C ASP A 453 28.82 23.80 -10.40
N LYS A 454 29.14 23.71 -9.11
CA LYS A 454 29.56 22.50 -8.42
C LYS A 454 28.33 21.70 -8.06
N SER A 455 28.47 20.38 -8.14
CA SER A 455 27.45 19.51 -7.59
C SER A 455 27.28 19.79 -6.08
N PRO A 456 26.09 19.57 -5.49
CA PRO A 456 25.89 19.69 -4.04
C PRO A 456 26.96 18.97 -3.23
N PHE A 457 27.41 17.81 -3.72
CA PHE A 457 28.43 16.98 -3.09
C PHE A 457 29.81 17.62 -3.10
N GLU A 458 30.24 18.14 -4.24
CA GLU A 458 31.49 18.89 -4.34
C GLU A 458 31.43 20.10 -3.40
N PHE A 459 30.31 20.82 -3.39
CA PHE A 459 30.12 21.96 -2.51
C PHE A 459 30.24 21.59 -1.03
N ILE A 460 29.51 20.57 -0.58
CA ILE A 460 29.56 20.06 0.81
C ILE A 460 30.98 19.62 1.17
N SER A 461 31.63 18.85 0.30
CA SER A 461 32.99 18.35 0.53
C SER A 461 34.05 19.47 0.60
N LEU A 462 33.80 20.60 -0.08
CA LEU A 462 34.68 21.77 -0.11
C LEU A 462 34.44 22.73 1.07
N HIS A 463 33.19 22.87 1.53
CA HIS A 463 32.79 23.89 2.51
C HIS A 463 32.43 23.33 3.88
N PHE A 464 32.43 22.02 4.08
CA PHE A 464 32.55 21.42 5.40
C PHE A 464 33.96 20.88 5.51
N PRO A 465 34.85 21.49 6.33
CA PRO A 465 36.17 20.93 6.53
C PRO A 465 36.03 19.48 6.97
N LYS A 466 37.03 18.64 6.66
CA LYS A 466 37.27 17.38 7.39
C LYS A 466 37.57 17.75 8.84
N ALA A 467 36.55 18.19 9.57
CA ALA A 467 36.70 18.59 10.96
C ALA A 467 37.05 17.31 11.71
N ASP A 468 38.04 17.42 12.61
CA ASP A 468 38.36 16.32 13.48
C ASP A 468 37.11 15.87 14.25
N ASP A 469 37.13 14.60 14.66
CA ASP A 469 36.05 13.94 15.38
C ASP A 469 35.66 14.69 16.69
N VAL A 470 36.51 15.63 17.14
CA VAL A 470 36.34 16.44 18.35
C VAL A 470 35.40 17.62 18.12
N ARG A 471 35.54 18.38 17.02
CA ARG A 471 34.64 19.53 16.72
C ARG A 471 33.21 19.10 16.37
N TRP A 472 33.04 17.94 15.74
CA TRP A 472 31.70 17.41 15.50
C TRP A 472 31.03 16.95 16.80
N LYS A 473 31.79 16.35 17.72
CA LYS A 473 31.28 15.97 19.05
C LYS A 473 30.92 17.19 19.91
N SER A 474 31.56 18.34 19.71
CA SER A 474 31.28 19.56 20.50
C SER A 474 30.03 20.34 20.07
N LEU A 475 29.44 20.03 18.90
CA LEU A 475 28.23 20.70 18.44
C LEU A 475 27.02 20.45 19.34
N GLY A 476 26.99 19.33 20.09
CA GLY A 476 25.89 18.93 20.98
C GLY A 476 24.58 18.68 20.23
N VAL A 477 23.51 18.36 20.97
CA VAL A 477 22.16 18.37 20.38
C VAL A 477 21.78 19.82 20.10
N ILE A 478 21.73 20.19 18.83
CA ILE A 478 21.28 21.51 18.41
C ILE A 478 19.77 21.59 18.61
N ASP A 479 19.30 22.71 19.16
CA ASP A 479 17.89 22.92 19.51
C ASP A 479 16.99 22.71 18.29
N MET A 480 16.07 21.75 18.39
CA MET A 480 15.17 21.34 17.31
C MET A 480 14.08 22.39 16.98
N ASN A 481 14.05 23.52 17.68
CA ASN A 481 13.09 24.60 17.45
C ASN A 481 13.59 25.72 16.50
N LEU A 482 14.80 25.60 15.96
CA LEU A 482 15.34 26.57 14.99
C LEU A 482 14.86 26.23 13.58
N SER A 483 14.62 27.26 12.75
CA SER A 483 14.50 27.06 11.30
C SER A 483 15.81 26.51 10.75
N ALA A 484 15.74 25.83 9.60
CA ALA A 484 16.91 25.23 8.96
C ALA A 484 18.05 26.25 8.79
N ASP A 485 17.74 27.46 8.36
CA ASP A 485 18.69 28.57 8.23
C ASP A 485 19.39 28.93 9.53
N LYS A 486 18.62 29.09 10.62
CA LYS A 486 19.16 29.48 11.92
C LYS A 486 20.03 28.38 12.49
N ALA A 487 19.61 27.12 12.33
CA ALA A 487 20.38 25.99 12.76
C ALA A 487 21.68 25.86 11.94
N TYR A 488 21.64 26.07 10.62
CA TYR A 488 22.84 26.12 9.77
C TYR A 488 23.79 27.26 10.17
N GLN A 489 23.27 28.47 10.40
CA GLN A 489 24.08 29.62 10.87
C GLN A 489 24.75 29.36 12.22
N VAL A 490 24.06 28.66 13.14
CA VAL A 490 24.63 28.26 14.43
C VAL A 490 25.73 27.22 14.24
N ILE A 491 25.53 26.22 13.37
CA ILE A 491 26.53 25.19 13.05
C ILE A 491 27.77 25.81 12.42
N SER A 492 27.59 26.62 11.38
CA SER A 492 28.69 27.25 10.67
C SER A 492 29.47 28.18 11.60
N LYS A 493 28.80 29.01 12.41
CA LYS A 493 29.46 29.87 13.38
C LYS A 493 30.31 29.08 14.38
N LYS A 494 29.83 27.92 14.87
CA LYS A 494 30.58 27.04 15.78
C LYS A 494 31.75 26.32 15.10
N LEU A 495 31.61 25.91 13.84
CA LEU A 495 32.67 25.22 13.10
C LEU A 495 33.82 26.16 12.68
N TYR A 496 33.49 27.43 12.41
CA TYR A 496 34.41 28.44 11.91
C TYR A 496 34.89 29.46 12.96
N SER A 497 34.39 29.42 14.20
CA SER A 497 34.99 30.18 15.30
C SER A 497 36.33 29.55 15.71
N ASN A 498 37.40 30.36 15.77
CA ASN A 498 38.75 29.93 16.14
C ASN A 498 38.96 29.68 17.66
N ASP A 499 37.87 29.66 18.45
CA ASP A 499 37.92 29.54 19.91
C ASP A 499 37.86 28.08 20.40
#